data_AF-A0A176RSR7-F1
#
_entry.id   AF-A0A176RSR7-F1
#
_cell.length_a   1.000
_cell.length_b   1.000
_cell.length_c   1.000
_cell.angle_alpha   90.00
_cell.angle_beta   90.00
_cell.angle_gamma   90.00
#
_symmetry.space_group_name_H-M   'P 1'
#
loop_
_entity.id
_entity.type
_entity.pdbx_description
1 polymer ?
#
loop_
_entity_poly.entity_id
_entity_poly.type
_entity_poly.pdbx_seq_one_letter_code
_entity_poly.pdbx_strand_id
1 'polypeptide(L)'
;MKFVNLKNDLAFKKIFGNENKKEILISFLNAVLDLKGAFEIQTIHILNPYKMPHLVDLKESSLDVRATDKRGVTFIVEMQVEQKPFLRQRFSFYVAKAYSSQIERAVDYPKLNQVIFIGIFDFNEFNNEHYLSRHQTLNCETLEQDLAEMEYNFIELPKFTKKESELKTILDKWIYFLKHAEDLEVVPKHAKQTKVLKTAYEVADRFNWSRQELEAIT
;
A
#
# COMPACT_ATOMS: atom_id res chain seq x y z
N MET A 1 24.85 -7.60 4.12
CA MET A 1 23.97 -6.42 3.96
C MET A 1 22.99 -6.45 5.12
N LYS A 2 22.36 -5.35 5.49
CA LYS A 2 21.27 -5.38 6.49
C LYS A 2 20.19 -4.45 5.99
N PHE A 3 18.94 -4.89 5.98
CA PHE A 3 17.85 -4.08 5.46
C PHE A 3 17.16 -3.28 6.58
N VAL A 4 16.49 -2.19 6.21
CA VAL A 4 15.64 -1.42 7.12
C VAL A 4 14.34 -2.17 7.42
N ASN A 5 13.71 -1.86 8.55
CA ASN A 5 12.38 -2.37 8.87
C ASN A 5 11.33 -1.63 8.02
N LEU A 6 10.70 -2.35 7.08
CA LEU A 6 9.67 -1.76 6.20
C LEU A 6 8.35 -1.43 6.92
N LYS A 7 8.17 -1.87 8.16
CA LYS A 7 7.00 -1.52 8.97
C LYS A 7 7.14 -0.11 9.55
N ASN A 8 8.34 0.46 9.55
CA ASN A 8 8.56 1.86 9.88
C ASN A 8 8.03 2.75 8.75
N ASP A 9 7.28 3.78 9.12
CA ASP A 9 6.63 4.72 8.19
C ASP A 9 7.63 5.38 7.22
N LEU A 10 8.76 5.90 7.72
CA LEU A 10 9.78 6.55 6.88
C LEU A 10 10.43 5.57 5.90
N ALA A 11 10.69 4.34 6.36
CA ALA A 11 11.18 3.24 5.52
C ALA A 11 10.20 2.90 4.40
N PHE A 12 8.92 2.73 4.75
CA PHE A 12 7.86 2.44 3.81
C PHE A 12 7.72 3.55 2.76
N LYS A 13 7.66 4.82 3.18
CA LYS A 13 7.61 6.00 2.31
C LYS A 13 8.79 6.09 1.35
N LYS A 14 10.01 5.87 1.83
CA LYS A 14 11.21 5.97 0.98
C LYS A 14 11.26 4.88 -0.10
N ILE A 15 10.63 3.73 0.14
CA ILE A 15 10.59 2.60 -0.80
C ILE A 15 9.41 2.72 -1.77
N PHE A 16 8.19 2.88 -1.26
CA PHE A 16 6.95 2.87 -2.05
C PHE A 16 6.52 4.26 -2.54
N GLY A 17 6.93 5.33 -1.85
CA GLY A 17 6.66 6.73 -2.22
C GLY A 17 7.74 7.36 -3.11
N ASN A 18 8.64 6.57 -3.69
CA ASN A 18 9.78 7.08 -4.44
C ASN A 18 9.40 7.49 -5.88
N GLU A 19 9.36 8.80 -6.15
CA GLU A 19 9.06 9.35 -7.49
C GLU A 19 9.99 8.86 -8.60
N ASN A 20 11.23 8.50 -8.27
CA ASN A 20 12.21 8.00 -9.24
C ASN A 20 12.15 6.46 -9.42
N LYS A 21 11.36 5.75 -8.60
CA LYS A 21 11.26 4.28 -8.58
C LYS A 21 9.81 3.80 -8.47
N LYS A 22 8.92 4.43 -9.23
CA LYS A 22 7.46 4.18 -9.22
C LYS A 22 7.09 2.73 -9.56
N GLU A 23 7.95 2.03 -10.29
CA GLU A 23 7.78 0.63 -10.65
C GLU A 23 7.63 -0.29 -9.44
N ILE A 24 8.21 0.07 -8.29
CA ILE A 24 8.04 -0.64 -7.02
C ILE A 24 6.58 -0.63 -6.61
N LEU A 25 5.98 0.56 -6.51
CA LEU A 25 4.57 0.71 -6.13
C LEU A 25 3.64 0.10 -7.18
N ILE A 26 3.91 0.33 -8.47
CA ILE A 26 3.11 -0.25 -9.57
C ILE A 26 3.05 -1.78 -9.47
N SER A 27 4.22 -2.42 -9.32
CA SER A 27 4.31 -3.88 -9.20
C SER A 27 3.58 -4.40 -7.96
N PHE A 28 3.68 -3.69 -6.84
CA PHE A 28 2.96 -4.03 -5.62
C PHE A 28 1.45 -3.93 -5.80
N LEU A 29 0.95 -2.79 -6.31
CA LEU A 29 -0.48 -2.56 -6.53
C LEU A 29 -1.08 -3.59 -7.49
N ASN A 30 -0.41 -3.85 -8.62
CA ASN A 30 -0.86 -4.87 -9.58
C ASN A 30 -0.93 -6.26 -8.94
N ALA A 31 0.02 -6.60 -8.05
CA ALA A 31 0.04 -7.89 -7.36
C ALA A 31 -1.05 -8.04 -6.28
N VAL A 32 -1.31 -6.99 -5.49
CA VAL A 32 -2.35 -7.00 -4.43
C VAL A 32 -3.76 -7.07 -5.04
N LEU A 33 -3.98 -6.27 -6.07
CA LEU A 33 -5.29 -6.13 -6.71
C LEU A 33 -5.52 -7.14 -7.85
N ASP A 34 -4.54 -8.01 -8.13
CA ASP A 34 -4.53 -8.95 -9.25
C ASP A 34 -4.83 -8.31 -10.61
N LEU A 35 -4.33 -7.10 -10.84
CA LEU A 35 -4.60 -6.34 -12.05
C LEU A 35 -3.75 -6.85 -13.22
N LYS A 36 -4.41 -7.20 -14.32
CA LYS A 36 -3.80 -7.78 -15.53
C LYS A 36 -4.43 -7.20 -16.79
N GLY A 37 -3.71 -7.31 -17.90
CA GLY A 37 -4.22 -6.93 -19.22
C GLY A 37 -4.64 -5.46 -19.26
N ALA A 38 -5.89 -5.19 -19.67
CA ALA A 38 -6.40 -3.83 -19.80
C ALA A 38 -6.45 -3.05 -18.46
N PHE A 39 -6.49 -3.75 -17.33
CA PHE A 39 -6.58 -3.14 -16.00
C PHE A 39 -5.22 -2.99 -15.30
N GLU A 40 -4.15 -3.52 -15.89
CA GLU A 40 -2.80 -3.42 -15.34
C GLU A 40 -2.35 -1.95 -15.26
N ILE A 41 -1.88 -1.56 -14.08
CA ILE A 41 -1.30 -0.23 -13.86
C ILE A 41 0.04 -0.17 -14.60
N GLN A 42 0.14 0.77 -15.53
CA GLN A 42 1.37 1.00 -16.31
C GLN A 42 2.16 2.21 -15.78
N THR A 43 1.45 3.21 -15.24
CA THR A 43 2.01 4.47 -14.77
C THR A 43 1.22 5.00 -13.59
N ILE A 44 1.91 5.66 -12.67
CA ILE A 44 1.29 6.36 -11.54
C ILE A 44 1.88 7.76 -11.36
N HIS A 45 1.09 8.63 -10.74
CA HIS A 45 1.53 9.89 -10.17
C HIS A 45 1.42 9.77 -8.65
N ILE A 46 2.54 9.79 -7.95
CA ILE A 46 2.53 9.79 -6.48
C ILE A 46 2.13 11.20 -6.05
N LEU A 47 1.18 11.27 -5.12
CA LEU A 47 0.61 12.51 -4.64
C LEU A 47 1.30 12.89 -3.34
N ASN A 48 1.75 14.14 -3.26
CA ASN A 48 2.37 14.65 -2.05
C ASN A 48 1.33 14.68 -0.90
N PRO A 49 1.57 13.98 0.22
CA PRO A 49 0.62 13.91 1.35
C PRO A 49 0.31 15.28 1.97
N TYR A 50 1.21 16.26 1.84
CA TYR A 50 1.04 17.62 2.37
C TYR A 50 0.14 18.52 1.51
N LYS A 51 -0.29 18.09 0.31
CA LYS A 51 -1.16 18.89 -0.58
C LYS A 51 -2.66 18.84 -0.22
N MET A 52 -3.03 18.25 0.91
CA MET A 52 -4.37 18.40 1.49
C MET A 52 -4.30 19.34 2.71
N PRO A 53 -4.40 20.67 2.53
CA PRO A 53 -4.29 21.63 3.63
C PRO A 53 -5.30 21.40 4.77
N HIS A 54 -6.43 20.72 4.51
CA HIS A 54 -7.43 20.38 5.53
C HIS A 54 -7.23 19.03 6.24
N LEU A 55 -6.20 18.25 5.88
CA LEU A 55 -5.79 17.05 6.64
C LEU A 55 -4.70 17.36 7.67
N VAL A 56 -4.02 18.51 7.53
CA VAL A 56 -2.93 18.97 8.41
C VAL A 56 -3.42 19.21 9.84
N ASP A 57 -4.70 19.59 10.01
CA ASP A 57 -5.31 19.83 11.33
C ASP A 57 -5.79 18.55 12.05
N LEU A 58 -5.76 17.40 11.38
CA LEU A 58 -6.06 16.11 12.01
C LEU A 58 -4.75 15.47 12.49
N LYS A 59 -4.50 15.61 13.80
CA LYS A 59 -3.44 14.94 14.58
C LYS A 59 -2.81 13.74 13.86
N GLU A 60 -1.55 13.87 13.46
CA GLU A 60 -0.65 12.77 13.09
C GLU A 60 -1.26 11.69 12.17
N SER A 61 -1.89 12.14 11.09
CA SER A 61 -2.40 11.29 10.03
C SER A 61 -1.50 11.41 8.80
N SER A 62 -0.22 11.01 8.92
CA SER A 62 0.61 10.90 7.74
C SER A 62 0.16 9.67 6.96
N LEU A 63 -0.63 9.87 5.90
CA LEU A 63 -0.87 8.81 4.93
C LEU A 63 0.48 8.37 4.36
N ASP A 64 0.68 7.07 4.15
CA ASP A 64 2.00 6.58 3.81
C ASP A 64 2.31 6.80 2.34
N VAL A 65 1.43 6.32 1.45
CA VAL A 65 1.56 6.56 0.01
C VAL A 65 0.19 6.77 -0.61
N ARG A 66 0.04 7.87 -1.36
CA ARG A 66 -1.12 8.10 -2.23
C ARG A 66 -0.65 8.22 -3.66
N ALA A 67 -1.36 7.60 -4.60
CA ALA A 67 -1.05 7.69 -6.01
C ALA A 67 -2.30 7.69 -6.88
N THR A 68 -2.20 8.19 -8.11
CA THR A 68 -3.24 8.06 -9.14
C THR A 68 -2.67 7.41 -10.39
N ASP A 69 -3.46 6.59 -11.07
CA ASP A 69 -3.07 6.05 -12.38
C ASP A 69 -3.66 6.85 -13.55
N LYS A 70 -3.36 6.41 -14.78
CA LYS A 70 -3.85 7.02 -16.02
C LYS A 70 -5.38 6.97 -16.20
N ARG A 71 -6.07 6.09 -15.46
CA ARG A 71 -7.54 5.95 -15.49
C ARG A 71 -8.21 6.91 -14.51
N GLY A 72 -7.44 7.59 -13.66
CA GLY A 72 -7.95 8.44 -12.59
C GLY A 72 -8.19 7.70 -11.28
N VAL A 73 -7.95 6.38 -11.21
CA VAL A 73 -8.12 5.60 -9.98
C VAL A 73 -7.11 6.08 -8.95
N THR A 74 -7.59 6.41 -7.75
CA THR A 74 -6.75 6.82 -6.62
C THR A 74 -6.44 5.61 -5.74
N PHE A 75 -5.17 5.40 -5.44
CA PHE A 75 -4.70 4.37 -4.51
C PHE A 75 -4.21 5.05 -3.23
N ILE A 76 -4.61 4.50 -2.09
CA ILE A 76 -4.09 4.87 -0.76
C ILE A 76 -3.49 3.61 -0.16
N VAL A 77 -2.22 3.66 0.23
CA VAL A 77 -1.51 2.53 0.84
C VAL A 77 -1.02 2.96 2.20
N GLU A 78 -1.39 2.21 3.24
CA GLU A 78 -1.09 2.50 4.65
C GLU A 78 -0.45 1.29 5.32
N MET A 79 0.66 1.49 6.04
CA MET A 79 1.27 0.55 6.96
C MET A 79 0.84 0.87 8.39
N GLN A 80 0.43 -0.15 9.15
CA GLN A 80 0.06 0.01 10.57
C GLN A 80 0.70 -1.08 11.41
N VAL A 81 1.53 -0.67 12.37
CA VAL A 81 2.21 -1.59 13.30
C VAL A 81 1.35 -1.88 14.53
N GLU A 82 0.52 -0.93 14.94
CA GLU A 82 -0.28 -1.02 16.16
C GLU A 82 -1.77 -0.89 15.88
N GLN A 83 -2.57 -1.69 16.59
CA GLN A 83 -4.02 -1.62 16.55
C GLN A 83 -4.51 -0.44 17.38
N LYS A 84 -4.61 0.73 16.75
CA LYS A 84 -5.12 1.95 17.40
C LYS A 84 -6.65 1.92 17.50
N PRO A 85 -7.25 2.52 18.54
CA PRO A 85 -8.70 2.73 18.58
C PRO A 85 -9.21 3.47 17.34
N PHE A 86 -10.41 3.10 16.90
CA PHE A 86 -11.12 3.73 15.77
C PHE A 86 -10.40 3.62 14.41
N LEU A 87 -9.51 2.63 14.25
CA LEU A 87 -8.75 2.42 13.03
C LEU A 87 -9.62 2.32 11.77
N ARG A 88 -10.69 1.52 11.83
CA ARG A 88 -11.62 1.32 10.70
C ARG A 88 -12.29 2.64 10.28
N GLN A 89 -12.75 3.43 11.25
CA GLN A 89 -13.37 4.74 11.01
C GLN A 89 -12.39 5.71 10.34
N ARG A 90 -11.11 5.66 10.70
CA ARG A 90 -10.07 6.48 10.05
C ARG A 90 -9.91 6.13 8.57
N PHE A 91 -9.88 4.85 8.22
CA PHE A 91 -9.75 4.44 6.82
C PHE A 91 -10.97 4.85 5.99
N SER A 92 -12.17 4.65 6.53
CA SER A 92 -13.39 5.15 5.88
C SER A 92 -13.35 6.67 5.68
N PHE A 93 -12.87 7.41 6.68
CA PHE A 93 -12.66 8.85 6.56
C PHE A 93 -11.65 9.22 5.46
N TYR A 94 -10.52 8.52 5.38
CA TYR A 94 -9.51 8.76 4.33
C TYR A 94 -10.05 8.52 2.94
N VAL A 95 -10.73 7.40 2.73
CA VAL A 95 -11.31 7.04 1.43
C VAL A 95 -12.40 8.03 1.03
N ALA A 96 -13.34 8.32 1.93
CA ALA A 96 -14.41 9.29 1.68
C ALA A 96 -13.85 10.70 1.39
N LYS A 97 -12.82 11.13 2.13
CA LYS A 97 -12.16 12.40 1.91
C LYS A 97 -11.42 12.42 0.57
N ALA A 98 -10.70 11.36 0.22
CA ALA A 98 -9.99 11.26 -1.05
C ALA A 98 -10.94 11.25 -2.25
N TYR A 99 -12.11 10.60 -2.11
CA TYR A 99 -13.16 10.56 -3.13
C TYR A 99 -13.83 11.92 -3.31
N SER A 100 -14.35 12.50 -2.22
CA SER A 100 -15.03 13.81 -2.26
C SER A 100 -14.12 14.96 -2.69
N SER A 101 -12.81 14.87 -2.46
CA SER A 101 -11.86 15.93 -2.83
C SER A 101 -11.42 15.87 -4.31
N GLN A 102 -11.93 14.95 -5.13
CA GLN A 102 -11.58 14.90 -6.56
C GLN A 102 -12.29 15.98 -7.39
N ILE A 103 -13.38 16.54 -6.89
CA ILE A 103 -14.19 17.52 -7.60
C ILE A 103 -14.38 18.79 -6.74
N GLU A 104 -14.45 19.94 -7.40
CA GLU A 104 -14.76 21.22 -6.77
C GLU A 104 -16.24 21.56 -6.92
N ARG A 105 -16.67 22.65 -6.30
CA ARG A 105 -18.04 23.16 -6.46
C ARG A 105 -18.35 23.40 -7.95
N ALA A 106 -19.54 22.97 -8.37
CA ALA A 106 -20.04 23.07 -9.76
C ALA A 106 -19.35 22.14 -10.78
N VAL A 107 -18.65 21.09 -10.31
CA VAL A 107 -18.15 20.00 -11.15
C VAL A 107 -19.09 18.79 -11.04
N ASP A 108 -19.45 18.17 -12.17
CA ASP A 108 -20.39 17.04 -12.20
C ASP A 108 -19.81 15.73 -11.63
N TYR A 109 -20.66 14.95 -10.96
CA TYR A 109 -20.32 13.68 -10.32
C TYR A 109 -19.70 12.60 -11.21
N PRO A 110 -20.01 12.46 -12.52
CA PRO A 110 -19.37 11.47 -13.39
C PRO A 110 -17.85 11.61 -13.55
N LYS A 111 -17.25 12.71 -13.04
CA LYS A 111 -15.80 12.90 -12.97
C LYS A 111 -15.15 12.24 -11.75
N LEU A 112 -15.93 11.73 -10.81
CA LEU A 112 -15.45 10.98 -9.66
C LEU A 112 -14.93 9.62 -10.12
N ASN A 113 -13.67 9.34 -9.77
CA ASN A 113 -13.01 8.07 -10.03
C ASN A 113 -12.92 7.24 -8.76
N GLN A 114 -12.77 5.93 -8.95
CA GLN A 114 -12.62 4.97 -7.86
C GLN A 114 -11.46 5.32 -6.92
N VAL A 115 -11.66 5.08 -5.62
CA VAL A 115 -10.62 5.11 -4.59
C VAL A 115 -10.45 3.71 -4.02
N ILE A 116 -9.23 3.19 -4.12
CA ILE A 116 -8.85 1.87 -3.61
C ILE A 116 -7.89 2.07 -2.43
N PHE A 117 -8.29 1.57 -1.27
CA PHE A 117 -7.49 1.56 -0.06
C PHE A 117 -6.79 0.22 0.12
N ILE A 118 -5.52 0.24 0.51
CA ILE A 118 -4.72 -0.93 0.84
C ILE A 118 -4.07 -0.70 2.21
N GLY A 119 -4.60 -1.36 3.23
CA GLY A 119 -4.00 -1.38 4.57
C GLY A 119 -3.09 -2.59 4.75
N ILE A 120 -1.88 -2.39 5.24
CA ILE A 120 -0.90 -3.44 5.56
C ILE A 120 -0.68 -3.41 7.08
N PHE A 121 -1.12 -4.44 7.78
CA PHE A 121 -1.14 -4.48 9.25
C PHE A 121 -0.17 -5.52 9.78
N ASP A 122 0.59 -5.15 10.81
CA ASP A 122 1.43 -6.09 11.57
C ASP A 122 0.68 -6.77 12.73
N PHE A 123 -0.66 -6.71 12.70
CA PHE A 123 -1.57 -7.33 13.65
C PHE A 123 -2.78 -7.92 12.92
N ASN A 124 -3.58 -8.72 13.63
CA ASN A 124 -4.84 -9.26 13.11
C ASN A 124 -5.99 -8.32 13.52
N GLU A 125 -6.72 -7.81 12.54
CA GLU A 125 -7.86 -6.90 12.71
C GLU A 125 -9.19 -7.58 12.37
N PHE A 126 -9.18 -8.48 11.39
CA PHE A 126 -10.38 -9.07 10.82
C PHE A 126 -10.44 -10.59 11.03
N ASN A 127 -11.65 -11.14 11.10
CA ASN A 127 -11.90 -12.57 11.32
C ASN A 127 -11.92 -13.38 10.01
N ASN A 128 -10.91 -13.21 9.16
CA ASN A 128 -10.66 -14.01 7.96
C ASN A 128 -9.42 -14.89 8.13
N GLU A 129 -9.42 -16.07 7.50
CA GLU A 129 -8.29 -17.01 7.56
C GLU A 129 -7.08 -16.53 6.73
N HIS A 130 -7.33 -15.98 5.54
CA HIS A 130 -6.28 -15.58 4.61
C HIS A 130 -5.63 -14.25 5.00
N TYR A 131 -4.37 -14.05 4.62
CA TYR A 131 -3.64 -12.81 4.91
C TYR A 131 -4.11 -11.61 4.10
N LEU A 132 -4.77 -11.81 2.96
CA LEU A 132 -5.35 -10.74 2.14
C LEU A 132 -6.88 -10.87 2.20
N SER A 133 -7.55 -9.78 2.51
CA SER A 133 -9.01 -9.67 2.46
C SER A 133 -9.44 -8.47 1.63
N ARG A 134 -10.57 -8.61 0.93
CA ARG A 134 -11.19 -7.55 0.12
C ARG A 134 -12.58 -7.27 0.68
N HIS A 135 -12.88 -6.00 0.90
CA HIS A 135 -14.13 -5.52 1.48
C HIS A 135 -14.75 -4.53 0.50
N GLN A 136 -15.90 -4.92 -0.04
CA GLN A 136 -16.62 -4.22 -1.09
C GLN A 136 -18.07 -3.98 -0.65
N THR A 137 -18.71 -2.97 -1.24
CA THR A 137 -20.14 -2.71 -1.04
C THR A 137 -20.95 -3.60 -1.98
N LEU A 138 -21.70 -4.54 -1.42
CA LEU A 138 -22.51 -5.49 -2.18
C LEU A 138 -23.99 -5.24 -1.91
N ASN A 139 -24.82 -5.46 -2.94
CA ASN A 139 -26.25 -5.63 -2.80
C ASN A 139 -26.52 -6.85 -1.89
N CYS A 140 -27.36 -6.70 -0.86
CA CYS A 140 -27.58 -7.77 0.11
C CYS A 140 -28.32 -9.00 -0.45
N GLU A 141 -29.11 -8.83 -1.52
CA GLU A 141 -29.88 -9.91 -2.14
C GLU A 141 -29.10 -10.57 -3.28
N THR A 142 -28.58 -9.77 -4.22
CA THR A 142 -27.92 -10.29 -5.43
C THR A 142 -26.42 -10.54 -5.24
N LEU A 143 -25.82 -9.95 -4.21
CA LEU A 143 -24.37 -9.89 -4.00
C LEU A 143 -23.62 -9.17 -5.13
N GLU A 144 -24.33 -8.41 -5.97
CA GLU A 144 -23.72 -7.59 -7.01
C GLU A 144 -23.10 -6.32 -6.43
N GLN A 145 -22.01 -5.85 -7.05
CA GLN A 145 -21.29 -4.66 -6.64
C GLN A 145 -21.72 -3.45 -7.48
N ASP A 146 -22.92 -2.93 -7.25
CA ASP A 146 -23.42 -1.75 -7.96
C ASP A 146 -22.67 -0.47 -7.59
N LEU A 147 -22.13 -0.41 -6.38
CA LEU A 147 -21.36 0.72 -5.83
C LEU A 147 -19.89 0.30 -5.70
N ALA A 148 -19.10 0.57 -6.74
CA ALA A 148 -17.71 0.15 -6.85
C ALA A 148 -16.69 1.28 -6.62
N GLU A 149 -17.14 2.49 -6.28
CA GLU A 149 -16.29 3.68 -6.20
C GLU A 149 -15.32 3.67 -5.02
N MET A 150 -15.57 2.86 -4.01
CA MET A 150 -14.73 2.71 -2.82
C MET A 150 -14.45 1.23 -2.58
N GLU A 151 -13.18 0.85 -2.55
CA GLU A 151 -12.74 -0.51 -2.27
C GLU A 151 -11.71 -0.52 -1.14
N TYR A 152 -11.80 -1.49 -0.23
CA TYR A 152 -10.84 -1.66 0.86
C TYR A 152 -10.18 -3.04 0.77
N ASN A 153 -8.86 -3.06 0.77
CA ASN A 153 -8.03 -4.24 0.76
C ASN A 153 -7.16 -4.23 2.01
N PHE A 154 -7.08 -5.35 2.72
CA PHE A 154 -6.27 -5.45 3.93
C PHE A 154 -5.35 -6.65 3.87
N ILE A 155 -4.07 -6.41 4.15
CA ILE A 155 -3.01 -7.40 4.27
C ILE A 155 -2.62 -7.50 5.75
N GLU A 156 -2.88 -8.63 6.39
CA GLU A 156 -2.51 -8.88 7.78
C GLU A 156 -1.26 -9.77 7.81
N LEU A 157 -0.09 -9.13 7.99
CA LEU A 157 1.23 -9.77 7.95
C LEU A 157 1.35 -10.97 8.91
N PRO A 158 0.77 -10.99 10.13
CA PRO A 158 0.86 -12.16 11.01
C PRO A 158 0.27 -13.43 10.38
N LYS A 159 -0.76 -13.30 9.52
CA LYS A 159 -1.41 -14.43 8.83
C LYS A 159 -0.58 -14.98 7.66
N PHE A 160 0.45 -14.25 7.20
CA PHE A 160 1.36 -14.73 6.16
C PHE A 160 2.42 -15.66 6.76
N THR A 161 2.29 -16.97 6.58
CA THR A 161 3.17 -17.98 7.19
C THR A 161 4.09 -18.70 6.20
N LYS A 162 4.03 -18.35 4.91
CA LYS A 162 4.83 -18.98 3.86
C LYS A 162 6.32 -18.73 4.05
N LYS A 163 7.12 -19.77 3.89
CA LYS A 163 8.59 -19.72 3.84
C LYS A 163 9.07 -19.30 2.46
N GLU A 164 10.35 -18.95 2.34
CA GLU A 164 10.96 -18.53 1.06
C GLU A 164 10.75 -19.59 -0.06
N SER A 165 10.83 -20.88 0.27
CA SER A 165 10.62 -21.98 -0.69
C SER A 165 9.19 -22.11 -1.20
N GLU A 166 8.23 -21.48 -0.52
CA GLU A 166 6.79 -21.58 -0.81
C GLU A 166 6.26 -20.36 -1.59
N LEU A 167 7.12 -19.37 -1.88
CA LEU A 167 6.76 -18.16 -2.59
C LEU A 167 6.54 -18.46 -4.09
N LYS A 168 5.27 -18.48 -4.50
CA LYS A 168 4.88 -18.81 -5.89
C LYS A 168 4.54 -17.56 -6.69
N THR A 169 3.82 -16.62 -6.09
CA THR A 169 3.29 -15.43 -6.77
C THR A 169 4.17 -14.19 -6.52
N ILE A 170 3.99 -13.15 -7.34
CA ILE A 170 4.63 -11.85 -7.07
C ILE A 170 4.09 -11.25 -5.76
N LEU A 171 2.81 -11.43 -5.46
CA LEU A 171 2.23 -11.01 -4.19
C LEU A 171 2.94 -11.69 -3.01
N ASP A 172 3.13 -13.02 -3.05
CA ASP A 172 3.84 -13.75 -1.99
C ASP A 172 5.23 -13.15 -1.73
N LYS A 173 5.96 -12.80 -2.79
CA LYS A 173 7.29 -12.19 -2.69
C LYS A 173 7.24 -10.78 -2.09
N TRP A 174 6.23 -9.97 -2.44
CA TRP A 174 6.04 -8.66 -1.82
C TRP A 174 5.69 -8.75 -0.34
N ILE A 175 4.78 -9.65 0.05
CA ILE A 175 4.41 -9.82 1.46
C ILE A 175 5.58 -10.38 2.26
N TYR A 176 6.35 -11.30 1.68
CA TYR A 176 7.59 -11.80 2.27
C TYR A 176 8.61 -10.68 2.48
N PHE A 177 8.80 -9.80 1.49
CA PHE A 177 9.67 -8.64 1.61
C PHE A 177 9.22 -7.70 2.74
N LEU A 178 7.94 -7.32 2.79
CA LEU A 178 7.39 -6.46 3.84
C LEU A 178 7.55 -7.05 5.23
N LYS A 179 7.38 -8.38 5.37
CA LYS A 179 7.40 -9.06 6.67
C LYS A 179 8.82 -9.36 7.17
N HIS A 180 9.73 -9.74 6.28
CA HIS A 180 11.00 -10.38 6.66
C HIS A 180 12.27 -9.62 6.25
N ALA A 181 12.17 -8.49 5.55
CA ALA A 181 13.37 -7.80 5.06
C ALA A 181 14.41 -7.53 6.14
N GLU A 182 14.01 -7.03 7.32
CA GLU A 182 14.94 -6.68 8.41
C GLU A 182 15.73 -7.90 8.94
N ASP A 183 15.15 -9.10 8.85
CA ASP A 183 15.76 -10.35 9.31
C ASP A 183 16.81 -10.90 8.33
N LEU A 184 16.91 -10.33 7.12
CA LEU A 184 17.74 -10.84 6.05
C LEU A 184 19.09 -10.11 5.98
N GLU A 185 20.14 -10.88 5.70
CA GLU A 185 21.49 -10.33 5.51
C GLU A 185 21.92 -10.24 4.03
N VAL A 186 21.16 -10.88 3.15
CA VAL A 186 21.43 -10.96 1.71
C VAL A 186 20.13 -10.85 0.92
N VAL A 187 20.20 -10.31 -0.29
CA VAL A 187 19.04 -10.28 -1.20
C VAL A 187 18.64 -11.72 -1.54
N PRO A 188 17.39 -12.13 -1.22
CA PRO A 188 16.93 -13.49 -1.45
C PRO A 188 16.96 -13.90 -2.93
N LYS A 189 17.04 -15.21 -3.19
CA LYS A 189 17.13 -15.72 -4.58
C LYS A 189 15.87 -15.38 -5.37
N HIS A 190 14.70 -15.47 -4.75
CA HIS A 190 13.43 -15.18 -5.41
C HIS A 190 13.30 -13.71 -5.84
N ALA A 191 13.91 -12.78 -5.11
CA ALA A 191 13.89 -11.35 -5.42
C ALA A 191 14.75 -11.02 -6.66
N LYS A 192 15.83 -11.78 -6.88
CA LYS A 192 16.70 -11.63 -8.07
C LYS A 192 16.03 -12.03 -9.38
N GLN A 193 14.92 -12.76 -9.33
CA GLN A 193 14.16 -13.19 -10.51
C GLN A 193 13.38 -12.05 -11.18
N THR A 194 13.17 -10.94 -10.45
CA THR A 194 12.38 -9.79 -10.92
C THR A 194 13.13 -8.51 -10.60
N LYS A 195 13.46 -7.75 -11.64
CA LYS A 195 14.25 -6.50 -11.52
C LYS A 195 13.67 -5.56 -10.46
N VAL A 196 12.35 -5.39 -10.44
CA VAL A 196 11.65 -4.49 -9.51
C VAL A 196 11.85 -4.90 -8.04
N LEU A 197 11.67 -6.19 -7.70
CA LEU A 197 11.89 -6.67 -6.34
C LEU A 197 13.35 -6.53 -5.93
N LYS A 198 14.30 -6.87 -6.81
CA LYS A 198 15.72 -6.65 -6.54
C LYS A 198 16.00 -5.17 -6.22
N THR A 199 15.47 -4.25 -7.02
CA THR A 199 15.61 -2.81 -6.79
C THR A 199 14.98 -2.38 -5.46
N ALA A 200 13.84 -2.94 -5.07
CA ALA A 200 13.24 -2.65 -3.76
C ALA A 200 14.14 -3.10 -2.60
N TYR A 201 14.72 -4.30 -2.66
CA TYR A 201 15.71 -4.75 -1.68
C TYR A 201 16.97 -3.87 -1.67
N GLU A 202 17.46 -3.44 -2.83
CA GLU A 202 18.60 -2.52 -2.93
C GLU A 202 18.27 -1.17 -2.26
N VAL A 203 17.05 -0.62 -2.43
CA VAL A 203 16.62 0.61 -1.73
C VAL A 203 16.52 0.39 -0.22
N ALA A 204 16.10 -0.79 0.21
CA ALA A 204 15.97 -1.14 1.62
C ALA A 204 17.32 -1.42 2.30
N ASP A 205 18.41 -1.60 1.56
CA ASP A 205 19.73 -1.82 2.16
C ASP A 205 20.17 -0.58 2.95
N ARG A 206 20.47 -0.77 4.25
CA ARG A 206 20.89 0.30 5.16
C ARG A 206 22.14 1.03 4.66
N PHE A 207 22.97 0.41 3.80
CA PHE A 207 24.11 1.10 3.18
C PHE A 207 23.70 2.30 2.30
N ASN A 208 22.47 2.28 1.75
CA ASN A 208 21.92 3.35 0.92
C ASN A 208 21.18 4.43 1.74
N TRP A 209 21.31 4.39 3.07
CA TRP A 209 20.66 5.31 3.99
C TRP A 209 21.71 6.15 4.71
N SER A 210 21.46 7.45 4.79
CA SER A 210 22.31 8.35 5.57
C SER A 210 22.16 8.04 7.07
N ARG A 211 23.16 8.44 7.85
CA ARG A 211 23.12 8.28 9.31
C ARG A 211 21.88 8.92 9.95
N GLN A 212 21.50 10.11 9.49
CA GLN A 212 20.31 10.82 9.97
C GLN A 212 19.03 10.05 9.68
N GLU A 213 18.90 9.45 8.48
CA GLU A 213 17.74 8.64 8.15
C GLU A 213 17.68 7.35 8.95
N LEU A 214 18.83 6.72 9.24
CA LEU A 214 18.91 5.52 10.08
C LEU A 214 18.54 5.82 11.54
N GLU A 215 19.01 6.96 12.08
CA GLU A 215 18.65 7.42 13.42
C GLU A 215 17.14 7.74 13.53
N ALA A 216 16.49 8.18 12.43
CA ALA A 216 15.05 8.47 12.41
C ALA A 216 14.14 7.23 12.34
N ILE A 217 14.69 6.03 12.08
CA ILE A 217 13.93 4.77 11.98
C ILE A 217 14.30 3.73 13.04
N THR A 218 15.23 4.08 13.94
CA THR A 218 15.68 3.22 15.05
C THR A 218 14.91 3.55 16.30
#